data_AF-A0A3N5F6L6-F1
#
_entry.id   AF-A0A3N5F6L6-F1
#
_cell.length_a   1.000
_cell.length_b   1.000
_cell.length_c   1.000
_cell.angle_alpha   90.00
_cell.angle_beta   90.00
_cell.angle_gamma   90.00
#
_symmetry.space_group_name_H-M   'P 1'
#
loop_
_entity.id
_entity.type
_entity.pdbx_description
1 polymer ?
#
loop_
_entity_poly.entity_id
_entity_poly.type
_entity_poly.pdbx_seq_one_letter_code
_entity_poly.pdbx_strand_id
1 'polypeptide(L)'
;MGDEFRQVLARLESGVRVAVPGGGVASLHRGRVVEWFRAILYRAESAATAPWTIHQAYIGNWNPIVEGILSSAGARTRDTDVSFGLFFSIACNEDIPFIREADVAPATQGTYLGDYRVRQQQAACRDWPKVSLPADYRRPVRSSVPTLFVSGDSDPASPLWFTEHIAPGFSERAEVVLRNQGHTEWNNCVARLYEQLVRSGAVRGLDTSCDPVPRPPFRTR
;
A
#
# COMPACT_ATOMS: atom_id res chain seq x y z
N MET A 1 4.88 -13.73 18.49
CA MET A 1 4.20 -12.93 17.45
C MET A 1 3.97 -13.68 16.14
N GLY A 2 4.97 -14.27 15.47
CA GLY A 2 4.75 -15.02 14.21
C GLY A 2 3.74 -16.17 14.33
N ASP A 3 3.76 -16.89 15.46
CA ASP A 3 2.80 -17.97 15.74
C ASP A 3 1.39 -17.46 16.05
N GLU A 4 1.29 -16.34 16.78
CA GLU A 4 0.00 -15.71 17.07
C GLU A 4 -0.68 -15.26 15.78
N PHE A 5 0.06 -14.62 14.87
CA PHE A 5 -0.50 -14.16 13.60
C PHE A 5 -1.00 -15.34 12.75
N ARG A 6 -0.23 -16.44 12.66
CA ARG A 6 -0.69 -17.65 11.95
C ARG A 6 -1.98 -18.22 12.54
N GLN A 7 -2.11 -18.25 13.87
CA GLN A 7 -3.33 -18.72 14.53
C GLN A 7 -4.51 -17.78 14.31
N VAL A 8 -4.29 -16.45 14.36
CA VAL A 8 -5.30 -15.45 14.04
C VAL A 8 -5.82 -15.64 12.61
N LEU A 9 -4.92 -15.79 11.64
CA LEU A 9 -5.29 -16.03 10.25
C LEU A 9 -6.05 -17.34 10.07
N ALA A 10 -5.64 -18.42 10.73
CA ALA A 10 -6.35 -19.71 10.68
C ALA A 10 -7.79 -19.62 11.18
N ARG A 11 -8.05 -18.88 12.27
CA ARG A 11 -9.41 -18.65 12.79
C ARG A 11 -10.29 -17.87 11.81
N LEU A 12 -9.67 -17.01 11.00
CA LEU A 12 -10.37 -16.17 10.01
C LEU A 12 -10.74 -16.91 8.71
N GLU A 13 -10.19 -18.10 8.46
CA GLU A 13 -10.52 -18.91 7.27
C GLU A 13 -12.00 -19.35 7.30
N SER A 14 -12.50 -19.81 8.46
CA SER A 14 -13.91 -20.16 8.66
C SER A 14 -14.81 -18.96 8.96
N GLY A 15 -14.23 -17.76 9.12
CA GLY A 15 -14.91 -16.58 9.62
C GLY A 15 -15.06 -16.56 11.15
N VAL A 16 -14.97 -15.36 11.73
CA VAL A 16 -15.15 -15.11 13.17
C VAL A 16 -16.35 -14.21 13.38
N ARG A 17 -17.29 -14.60 14.24
CA ARG A 17 -18.43 -13.74 14.58
C ARG A 17 -17.97 -12.58 15.47
N VAL A 18 -18.19 -11.36 15.01
CA VAL A 18 -17.81 -10.13 15.71
C VAL A 18 -18.99 -9.18 15.80
N ALA A 19 -19.05 -8.40 16.88
CA ALA A 19 -19.98 -7.28 16.98
C ALA A 19 -19.45 -6.11 16.15
N VAL A 20 -20.30 -5.56 15.29
CA VAL A 20 -20.03 -4.36 14.48
C VAL A 20 -20.75 -3.19 15.14
N PRO A 21 -20.02 -2.13 15.59
CA PRO A 21 -20.64 -0.94 16.15
C PRO A 21 -21.73 -0.38 15.22
N GLY A 22 -22.98 -0.32 15.71
CA GLY A 22 -24.13 0.16 14.95
C GLY A 22 -24.67 -0.79 13.86
N GLY A 23 -24.08 -1.96 13.65
CA GLY A 23 -24.40 -2.88 12.54
C GLY A 23 -24.78 -4.31 12.92
N GLY A 24 -24.81 -4.67 14.20
CA GLY A 24 -25.18 -6.01 14.67
C GLY A 24 -23.99 -6.98 14.71
N VAL A 25 -24.23 -8.27 14.44
CA VAL A 25 -23.17 -9.30 14.41
C VAL A 25 -22.86 -9.67 12.96
N ALA A 26 -21.58 -9.67 12.59
CA ALA A 26 -21.11 -10.04 11.26
C ALA A 26 -19.98 -11.08 11.32
N SER A 27 -19.73 -11.75 10.20
CA SER A 27 -18.58 -12.66 10.06
C SER A 27 -17.37 -11.89 9.51
N LEU A 28 -16.29 -11.88 10.28
CA LEU A 28 -15.00 -11.33 9.87
C LEU A 28 -14.15 -12.42 9.22
N HIS A 29 -13.83 -12.24 7.94
CA HIS A 29 -13.06 -13.20 7.14
C HIS A 29 -11.64 -12.74 6.87
N ARG A 30 -10.75 -13.71 6.60
CA ARG A 30 -9.31 -13.49 6.40
C ARG A 30 -9.02 -12.35 5.43
N GLY A 31 -9.60 -12.40 4.23
CA GLY A 31 -9.33 -11.47 3.15
C GLY A 31 -9.45 -9.99 3.57
N ARG A 32 -10.54 -9.65 4.25
CA ARG A 32 -10.77 -8.28 4.73
C ARG A 32 -9.75 -7.85 5.79
N VAL A 33 -9.35 -8.76 6.68
CA VAL A 33 -8.37 -8.49 7.73
C VAL A 33 -6.96 -8.34 7.16
N VAL A 34 -6.53 -9.23 6.27
CA VAL A 34 -5.19 -9.14 5.65
C VAL A 34 -5.06 -7.92 4.74
N GLU A 35 -6.13 -7.52 4.07
CA GLU A 35 -6.16 -6.29 3.27
C GLU A 35 -6.07 -5.04 4.17
N TRP A 36 -6.65 -5.08 5.37
CA TRP A 36 -6.48 -4.01 6.35
C TRP A 36 -5.05 -3.97 6.92
N PHE A 37 -4.47 -5.13 7.27
CA PHE A 37 -3.06 -5.20 7.68
C PHE A 37 -2.13 -4.63 6.60
N ARG A 38 -2.36 -4.97 5.33
CA ARG A 38 -1.64 -4.39 4.20
C ARG A 38 -1.72 -2.87 4.19
N ALA A 39 -2.91 -2.30 4.42
CA ALA A 39 -3.12 -0.85 4.43
C ALA A 39 -2.39 -0.15 5.58
N ILE A 40 -2.43 -0.69 6.81
CA ILE A 40 -1.73 -0.04 7.96
C ILE A 40 -0.21 -0.11 7.84
N LEU A 41 0.33 -1.02 7.02
CA LEU A 41 1.78 -1.12 6.76
C LEU A 41 2.29 -0.02 5.82
N TYR A 42 1.42 0.81 5.25
CA TYR A 42 1.82 1.92 4.38
C TYR A 42 2.60 3.00 5.13
N ARG A 43 2.42 3.13 6.45
CA ARG A 43 3.06 4.17 7.25
C ARG A 43 3.65 3.59 8.53
N ALA A 44 4.78 4.12 8.97
CA ALA A 44 5.46 3.63 10.16
C ALA A 44 4.58 3.73 11.43
N GLU A 45 3.85 4.85 11.57
CA GLU A 45 2.94 5.12 12.69
C GLU A 45 1.85 4.06 12.84
N SER A 46 1.13 3.76 11.75
CA SER A 46 0.06 2.76 11.78
C SER A 46 0.62 1.33 11.88
N ALA A 47 1.77 1.05 11.26
CA ALA A 47 2.43 -0.25 11.34
C ALA A 47 2.83 -0.61 12.78
N ALA A 48 3.17 0.38 13.61
CA ALA A 48 3.54 0.16 15.01
C ALA A 48 2.39 -0.40 15.88
N THR A 49 1.15 -0.38 15.38
CA THR A 49 -0.02 -0.96 16.05
C THR A 49 -0.24 -2.45 15.74
N ALA A 50 0.43 -2.98 14.70
CA ALA A 50 0.20 -4.34 14.22
C ALA A 50 0.48 -5.42 15.28
N PRO A 51 1.61 -5.40 16.04
CA PRO A 51 1.86 -6.39 17.08
C PRO A 51 0.76 -6.49 18.13
N TRP A 52 0.36 -5.34 18.69
CA TRP A 52 -0.70 -5.28 19.70
C TRP A 52 -2.03 -5.75 19.14
N THR A 53 -2.38 -5.34 17.92
CA THR A 53 -3.64 -5.75 17.29
C THR A 53 -3.69 -7.27 17.04
N ILE A 54 -2.58 -7.86 16.59
CA ILE A 54 -2.45 -9.31 16.42
C ILE A 54 -2.62 -10.01 17.77
N HIS A 55 -1.96 -9.51 18.82
CA HIS A 55 -2.06 -10.10 20.15
C HIS A 55 -3.48 -10.02 20.73
N GLN A 56 -4.17 -8.89 20.57
CA GLN A 56 -5.57 -8.75 20.99
C GLN A 56 -6.47 -9.78 20.31
N ALA A 57 -6.36 -9.94 18.98
CA ALA A 57 -7.13 -10.94 18.25
C ALA A 57 -6.77 -12.38 18.66
N TYR A 58 -5.50 -12.63 18.96
CA TYR A 58 -5.02 -13.92 19.44
C TYR A 58 -5.69 -14.33 20.77
N ILE A 59 -5.84 -13.39 21.71
CA ILE A 59 -6.55 -13.60 22.98
C ILE A 59 -8.09 -13.47 22.86
N GLY A 60 -8.62 -13.35 21.63
CA GLY A 60 -10.05 -13.34 21.35
C GLY A 60 -10.71 -11.96 21.31
N ASN A 61 -9.94 -10.88 21.53
CA ASN A 61 -10.43 -9.51 21.39
C ASN A 61 -10.27 -9.03 19.94
N TRP A 62 -11.34 -9.15 19.15
CA TRP A 62 -11.36 -8.73 17.74
C TRP A 62 -11.72 -7.25 17.53
N ASN A 63 -12.15 -6.55 18.58
CA ASN A 63 -12.63 -5.16 18.47
C ASN A 63 -11.60 -4.22 17.82
N PRO A 64 -10.29 -4.28 18.14
CA PRO A 64 -9.31 -3.41 17.48
C PRO A 64 -9.24 -3.58 15.97
N ILE A 65 -9.36 -4.81 15.45
CA ILE A 65 -9.38 -5.07 14.01
C ILE A 65 -10.66 -4.53 13.39
N VAL A 66 -11.81 -4.77 14.03
CA VAL A 66 -13.12 -4.28 13.54
C VAL A 66 -13.12 -2.75 13.49
N GLU A 67 -12.73 -2.08 14.56
CA GLU A 67 -12.66 -0.62 14.62
C GLU A 67 -11.66 -0.06 13.61
N GLY A 68 -10.49 -0.70 13.45
CA GLY A 68 -9.49 -0.34 12.45
C GLY A 68 -10.02 -0.46 11.02
N ILE A 69 -10.75 -1.52 10.70
CA ILE A 69 -11.38 -1.68 9.38
C ILE A 69 -12.43 -0.59 9.15
N LEU A 70 -13.30 -0.32 10.14
CA LEU A 70 -14.37 0.68 10.00
C LEU A 70 -13.85 2.11 9.92
N SER A 71 -12.78 2.44 10.65
CA SER A 71 -12.12 3.74 10.57
C SER A 71 -11.44 3.94 9.21
N SER A 72 -10.81 2.90 8.69
CA SER A 72 -10.14 2.92 7.37
C SER A 72 -11.14 2.91 6.21
N ALA A 73 -12.34 2.36 6.40
CA ALA A 73 -13.38 2.23 5.37
C ALA A 73 -14.30 3.45 5.26
N GLY A 74 -14.05 4.54 6.01
CA GLY A 74 -14.85 5.77 5.88
C GLY A 74 -16.15 5.81 6.70
N ALA A 75 -16.32 4.97 7.73
CA ALA A 75 -17.54 5.01 8.55
C ALA A 75 -17.62 6.25 9.49
N ARG A 76 -16.53 7.00 9.68
CA ARG A 76 -16.49 8.18 10.59
C ARG A 76 -15.96 9.47 9.97
N THR A 77 -15.51 9.45 8.71
CA THR A 77 -15.12 10.65 7.97
C THR A 77 -15.80 10.60 6.62
N ARG A 78 -16.79 11.48 6.46
CA ARG A 78 -17.43 11.79 5.19
C ARG A 78 -16.36 12.37 4.26
N ASP A 79 -15.77 11.50 3.45
CA ASP A 79 -15.13 11.74 2.15
C ASP A 79 -14.26 10.51 1.87
N THR A 80 -14.73 9.63 0.99
CA THR A 80 -13.86 8.58 0.45
C THR A 80 -12.87 9.27 -0.49
N ASP A 81 -11.61 9.44 -0.06
CA ASP A 81 -10.50 9.99 -0.86
C ASP A 81 -10.23 9.23 -2.18
N VAL A 82 -10.86 8.06 -2.39
CA VAL A 82 -10.74 7.27 -3.61
C VAL A 82 -12.08 7.20 -4.33
N SER A 83 -12.16 7.88 -5.48
CA SER A 83 -13.24 7.64 -6.46
C SER A 83 -13.06 6.26 -7.05
N PHE A 84 -13.82 5.27 -6.58
CA PHE A 84 -13.76 3.90 -7.10
C PHE A 84 -14.09 3.83 -8.60
N GLY A 85 -14.95 4.72 -9.10
CA GLY A 85 -15.23 4.86 -10.52
C GLY A 85 -13.99 5.23 -11.34
N LEU A 86 -13.24 6.24 -10.88
CA LEU A 86 -11.98 6.62 -11.53
C LEU A 86 -10.92 5.51 -11.37
N PHE A 87 -10.78 4.98 -10.16
CA PHE A 87 -9.83 3.91 -9.85
C PHE A 87 -10.00 2.71 -10.77
N PHE A 88 -11.21 2.19 -10.92
CA PHE A 88 -11.45 1.03 -11.79
C PHE A 88 -11.37 1.39 -13.27
N SER A 89 -11.67 2.63 -13.67
CA SER A 89 -11.47 3.07 -15.05
C SER A 89 -10.00 3.01 -15.46
N ILE A 90 -9.07 3.28 -14.54
CA ILE A 90 -7.63 3.16 -14.74
C ILE A 90 -7.18 1.69 -14.57
N ALA A 91 -7.36 1.13 -13.36
CA ALA A 91 -6.79 -0.17 -13.00
C ALA A 91 -7.30 -1.32 -13.90
N CYS A 92 -8.57 -1.28 -14.31
CA CYS A 92 -9.15 -2.34 -15.14
C CYS A 92 -8.70 -2.31 -16.60
N ASN A 93 -7.99 -1.27 -17.01
CA ASN A 93 -7.48 -1.08 -18.37
C ASN A 93 -5.95 -1.06 -18.42
N GLU A 94 -5.28 -0.52 -17.40
CA GLU A 94 -3.83 -0.28 -17.39
C GLU A 94 -3.02 -1.31 -16.61
N ASP A 95 -3.62 -1.91 -15.58
CA ASP A 95 -2.93 -2.83 -14.67
C ASP A 95 -3.44 -4.26 -14.81
N ILE A 96 -4.71 -4.48 -14.48
CA ILE A 96 -5.32 -5.81 -14.31
C ILE A 96 -5.28 -6.66 -15.60
N PRO A 97 -5.50 -6.11 -16.82
CA PRO A 97 -5.42 -6.90 -18.05
C PRO A 97 -4.05 -7.53 -18.32
N PHE A 98 -2.99 -7.03 -17.69
CA PHE A 98 -1.63 -7.53 -17.87
C PHE A 98 -1.21 -8.56 -16.82
N ILE A 99 -2.05 -8.83 -15.83
CA ILE A 99 -1.82 -9.91 -14.87
C ILE A 99 -2.30 -11.21 -15.51
N ARG A 100 -1.35 -12.08 -15.88
CA ARG A 100 -1.69 -13.41 -16.43
C ARG A 100 -2.12 -14.32 -15.28
N GLU A 101 -3.16 -15.12 -15.50
CA GLU A 101 -3.66 -16.09 -14.51
C GLU A 101 -2.57 -17.05 -14.02
N ALA A 102 -1.68 -17.48 -14.92
CA ALA A 102 -0.56 -18.36 -14.58
C ALA A 102 0.46 -17.74 -13.62
N ASP A 103 0.51 -16.40 -13.52
CA ASP A 103 1.45 -15.69 -12.64
C ASP A 103 0.90 -15.48 -11.23
N VAL A 104 -0.43 -15.55 -11.04
CA VAL A 104 -1.08 -15.21 -9.77
C VAL A 104 -0.62 -16.13 -8.63
N ALA A 105 -0.70 -17.45 -8.82
CA ALA A 105 -0.32 -18.38 -7.76
C ALA A 105 1.19 -18.29 -7.43
N PRO A 106 2.12 -18.32 -8.40
CA PRO A 106 3.55 -18.12 -8.13
C PRO A 106 3.87 -16.81 -7.39
N ALA A 107 3.16 -15.72 -7.70
CA ALA A 107 3.42 -14.42 -7.09
C ALA A 107 2.81 -14.24 -5.69
N THR A 108 1.80 -15.04 -5.33
CA THR A 108 1.01 -14.82 -4.10
C THR A 108 1.13 -15.95 -3.07
N GLN A 109 1.52 -17.15 -3.50
CA GLN A 109 1.68 -18.29 -2.62
C GLN A 109 2.72 -18.01 -1.52
N GLY A 110 2.39 -18.39 -0.28
CA GLY A 110 3.25 -18.18 0.88
C GLY A 110 3.22 -16.75 1.47
N THR A 111 2.55 -15.80 0.81
CA THR A 111 2.31 -14.47 1.37
C THR A 111 1.11 -14.48 2.33
N TYR A 112 1.05 -13.53 3.28
CA TYR A 112 -0.11 -13.43 4.16
C TYR A 112 -1.36 -12.91 3.42
N LEU A 113 -1.19 -12.09 2.38
CA LEU A 113 -2.28 -11.52 1.59
C LEU A 113 -2.94 -12.57 0.67
N GLY A 114 -2.15 -13.53 0.18
CA GLY A 114 -2.59 -14.49 -0.82
C GLY A 114 -3.03 -13.80 -2.10
N ASP A 115 -3.92 -14.43 -2.85
CA ASP A 115 -4.48 -13.88 -4.08
C ASP A 115 -5.70 -12.96 -3.84
N TYR A 116 -6.11 -12.76 -2.58
CA TYR A 116 -7.35 -12.05 -2.24
C TYR A 116 -7.53 -10.75 -3.02
N ARG A 117 -6.54 -9.84 -2.97
CA ARG A 117 -6.65 -8.52 -3.59
C ARG A 117 -6.75 -8.60 -5.11
N VAL A 118 -5.88 -9.37 -5.76
CA VAL A 118 -5.90 -9.51 -7.22
C VAL A 118 -7.20 -10.15 -7.69
N ARG A 119 -7.74 -11.14 -6.97
CA ARG A 119 -9.04 -11.76 -7.26
C ARG A 119 -10.20 -10.76 -7.14
N GLN A 120 -10.20 -9.92 -6.11
CA GLN A 120 -11.22 -8.86 -5.97
C GLN A 120 -11.14 -7.85 -7.12
N GLN A 121 -9.94 -7.42 -7.52
CA GLN A 121 -9.77 -6.49 -8.63
C GLN A 121 -10.14 -7.11 -9.98
N GLN A 122 -9.71 -8.35 -10.25
CA GLN A 122 -10.12 -9.09 -11.44
C GLN A 122 -11.65 -9.25 -11.50
N ALA A 123 -12.29 -9.59 -10.37
CA ALA A 123 -13.73 -9.72 -10.30
C ALA A 123 -14.45 -8.41 -10.67
N ALA A 124 -14.02 -7.28 -10.09
CA ALA A 124 -14.55 -5.96 -10.44
C ALA A 124 -14.31 -5.60 -11.91
N CYS A 125 -13.11 -5.92 -12.41
CA CYS A 125 -12.70 -5.58 -13.77
C CYS A 125 -13.30 -6.48 -14.86
N ARG A 126 -13.97 -7.59 -14.53
CA ARG A 126 -14.69 -8.39 -15.54
C ARG A 126 -15.85 -7.60 -16.15
N ASP A 127 -16.55 -6.83 -15.33
CA ASP A 127 -17.76 -6.10 -15.73
C ASP A 127 -17.49 -4.61 -15.99
N TRP A 128 -16.25 -4.15 -15.77
CA TRP A 128 -15.88 -2.75 -15.97
C TRP A 128 -15.63 -2.41 -17.45
N PRO A 129 -16.04 -1.23 -17.93
CA PRO A 129 -15.78 -0.78 -19.30
C PRO A 129 -14.30 -0.91 -19.71
N LYS A 130 -14.11 -1.51 -20.89
CA LYS A 130 -12.79 -1.76 -21.47
C LYS A 130 -12.43 -0.70 -22.50
N VAL A 131 -11.19 -0.25 -22.47
CA VAL A 131 -10.61 0.62 -23.49
C VAL A 131 -9.35 -0.01 -24.06
N SER A 132 -9.08 0.27 -25.34
CA SER A 132 -7.83 -0.12 -25.97
C SER A 132 -6.76 0.92 -25.67
N LEU A 133 -5.65 0.48 -25.08
CA LEU A 133 -4.47 1.31 -24.89
C LEU A 133 -3.59 1.30 -26.16
N PRO A 134 -2.81 2.36 -26.42
CA PRO A 134 -1.78 2.33 -27.44
C PRO A 134 -0.83 1.13 -27.27
N ALA A 135 -0.34 0.57 -28.37
CA ALA A 135 0.50 -0.63 -28.34
C ALA A 135 1.79 -0.46 -27.50
N ASP A 136 2.28 0.77 -27.37
CA ASP A 136 3.46 1.14 -26.61
C ASP A 136 3.16 1.80 -25.25
N TYR A 137 1.93 1.69 -24.74
CA TYR A 137 1.51 2.30 -23.47
C TYR A 137 2.46 1.98 -22.30
N ARG A 138 2.95 0.73 -22.23
CA ARG A 138 3.85 0.27 -21.16
C ARG A 138 5.33 0.42 -21.48
N ARG A 139 5.70 1.12 -22.57
CA ARG A 139 7.11 1.39 -22.88
C ARG A 139 7.68 2.27 -21.76
N PRO A 140 8.84 1.90 -21.16
CA PRO A 140 9.46 2.72 -20.13
C PRO A 140 9.70 4.16 -20.61
N VAL A 141 9.36 5.12 -19.76
CA VAL A 141 9.58 6.54 -20.05
C VAL A 141 11.07 6.82 -20.20
N ARG A 142 11.41 7.63 -21.21
CA ARG A 142 12.74 8.21 -21.37
C ARG A 142 12.63 9.73 -21.32
N SER A 143 13.44 10.36 -20.48
CA SER A 143 13.35 11.80 -20.27
C SER A 143 14.70 12.42 -19.93
N SER A 144 14.95 13.61 -20.46
CA SER A 144 16.03 14.49 -20.05
C SER A 144 15.56 15.62 -19.13
N VAL A 145 14.27 15.64 -18.78
CA VAL A 145 13.72 16.61 -17.83
C VAL A 145 14.24 16.27 -16.42
N PRO A 146 14.80 17.22 -15.68
CA PRO A 146 15.26 17.02 -14.30
C PRO A 146 14.19 16.39 -13.43
N THR A 147 14.48 15.18 -12.92
CA THR A 147 13.52 14.33 -12.22
C THR A 147 14.08 13.89 -10.86
N LEU A 148 13.30 14.05 -9.80
CA LEU A 148 13.65 13.58 -8.47
C LEU A 148 12.76 12.40 -8.08
N PHE A 149 13.38 11.25 -7.81
CA PHE A 149 12.71 10.09 -7.25
C PHE A 149 12.86 10.10 -5.73
N VAL A 150 11.75 10.01 -5.01
CA VAL A 150 11.73 9.93 -3.54
C VAL A 150 11.00 8.66 -3.15
N SER A 151 11.66 7.80 -2.38
CA SER A 151 11.11 6.50 -1.98
C SER A 151 11.41 6.21 -0.51
N GLY A 152 10.48 5.58 0.19
CA GLY A 152 10.74 5.02 1.52
C GLY A 152 11.45 3.67 1.43
N ASP A 153 12.42 3.41 2.31
CA ASP A 153 13.12 2.10 2.33
C ASP A 153 12.26 0.93 2.79
N SER A 154 11.08 1.23 3.35
CA SER A 154 10.13 0.25 3.88
C SER A 154 8.77 0.33 3.17
N ASP A 155 8.70 0.98 2.01
CA ASP A 155 7.47 1.13 1.21
C ASP A 155 6.98 -0.23 0.65
N PRO A 156 5.83 -0.75 1.11
CA PRO A 156 5.30 -2.03 0.65
C PRO A 156 4.52 -1.94 -0.67
N ALA A 157 4.24 -0.74 -1.19
CA ALA A 157 3.38 -0.49 -2.34
C ALA A 157 4.17 -0.09 -3.60
N SER A 158 5.18 0.76 -3.45
CA SER A 158 6.18 1.09 -4.48
C SER A 158 7.58 0.79 -3.95
N PRO A 159 7.95 -0.49 -3.81
CA PRO A 159 9.27 -0.89 -3.30
C PRO A 159 10.40 -0.34 -4.16
N LEU A 160 11.60 -0.21 -3.58
CA LEU A 160 12.77 0.45 -4.19
C LEU A 160 13.12 -0.04 -5.61
N TRP A 161 12.86 -1.32 -5.89
CA TRP A 161 13.12 -1.90 -7.22
C TRP A 161 12.29 -1.24 -8.33
N PHE A 162 11.14 -0.60 -8.03
CA PHE A 162 10.39 0.18 -9.02
C PHE A 162 11.26 1.32 -9.56
N THR A 163 11.87 2.10 -8.66
CA THR A 163 12.79 3.19 -9.02
C THR A 163 14.01 2.66 -9.74
N GLU A 164 14.64 1.58 -9.25
CA GLU A 164 15.78 0.93 -9.91
C GLU A 164 15.47 0.53 -11.36
N HIS A 165 14.23 0.11 -11.64
CA HIS A 165 13.79 -0.31 -12.97
C HIS A 165 13.56 0.87 -13.93
N ILE A 166 12.96 1.97 -13.47
CA ILE A 166 12.56 3.08 -14.35
C ILE A 166 13.63 4.16 -14.48
N ALA A 167 14.40 4.39 -13.42
CA ALA A 167 15.28 5.53 -13.32
C ALA A 167 16.42 5.54 -14.37
N PRO A 168 16.94 4.42 -14.89
CA PRO A 168 17.87 4.43 -16.04
C PRO A 168 17.33 5.10 -17.31
N GLY A 169 16.01 5.26 -17.45
CA GLY A 169 15.39 6.03 -18.53
C GLY A 169 15.54 7.55 -18.40
N PHE A 170 16.01 8.05 -17.25
CA PHE A 170 16.07 9.47 -16.93
C PHE A 170 17.53 9.93 -16.87
N SER A 171 17.95 10.75 -17.84
CA SER A 171 19.35 11.17 -17.96
C SER A 171 19.75 12.23 -16.93
N GLU A 172 18.79 13.07 -16.51
CA GLU A 172 18.97 14.09 -15.47
C GLU A 172 18.11 13.71 -14.27
N ARG A 173 18.64 12.85 -13.39
CA ARG A 173 17.92 12.35 -12.21
C ARG A 173 18.68 12.52 -10.90
N ALA A 174 17.93 12.62 -9.82
CA ALA A 174 18.40 12.38 -8.46
C ALA A 174 17.46 11.37 -7.77
N GLU A 175 18.01 10.57 -6.87
CA GLU A 175 17.27 9.54 -6.13
C GLU A 175 17.50 9.74 -4.62
N VAL A 176 16.40 9.74 -3.87
CA VAL A 176 16.41 9.93 -2.41
C VAL A 176 15.68 8.78 -1.77
N VAL A 177 16.40 8.01 -0.96
CA VAL A 177 15.83 6.95 -0.14
C VAL A 177 15.67 7.44 1.28
N LEU A 178 14.43 7.61 1.70
CA LEU A 178 14.07 8.02 3.05
C LEU A 178 14.13 6.79 3.98
N ARG A 179 15.00 6.87 4.99
CA ARG A 179 15.20 5.78 5.95
C ARG A 179 14.04 5.68 6.93
N ASN A 180 13.58 4.45 7.18
CA ASN A 180 12.45 4.11 8.05
C ASN A 180 11.09 4.68 7.62
N GLN A 181 10.96 5.07 6.35
CA GLN A 181 9.74 5.63 5.82
C GLN A 181 8.99 4.62 4.95
N GLY A 182 7.66 4.71 4.99
CA GLY A 182 6.75 3.89 4.20
C GLY A 182 6.40 4.49 2.84
N HIS A 183 5.14 4.30 2.41
CA HIS A 183 4.63 4.75 1.13
C HIS A 183 4.27 6.24 1.14
N THR A 184 4.83 7.00 0.18
CA THR A 184 4.49 8.42 -0.07
C THR A 184 4.62 9.34 1.16
N GLU A 185 5.49 9.01 2.11
CA GLU A 185 5.59 9.79 3.34
C GLU A 185 6.23 11.17 3.11
N TRP A 186 5.62 12.19 3.69
CA TRP A 186 6.01 13.58 3.55
C TRP A 186 6.74 14.08 4.80
N ASN A 187 7.81 14.84 4.62
CA ASN A 187 8.49 15.56 5.69
C ASN A 187 9.16 16.84 5.17
N ASN A 188 9.73 17.64 6.07
CA ASN A 188 10.37 18.91 5.71
C ASN A 188 11.58 18.74 4.78
N CYS A 189 12.28 17.60 4.81
CA CYS A 189 13.36 17.32 3.88
C CYS A 189 12.83 17.16 2.44
N VAL A 190 11.80 16.33 2.26
CA VAL A 190 11.14 16.12 0.96
C VAL A 190 10.56 17.43 0.43
N ALA A 191 9.90 18.21 1.29
CA ALA A 191 9.36 19.51 0.93
C ALA A 191 10.44 20.46 0.38
N ARG A 192 11.57 20.56 1.08
CA ARG A 192 12.72 21.36 0.67
C ARG A 192 13.29 20.90 -0.68
N LEU A 193 13.42 19.60 -0.88
CA LEU A 193 13.93 19.02 -2.12
C LEU A 193 13.02 19.33 -3.32
N TYR A 194 11.71 19.21 -3.14
CA TYR A 194 10.73 19.54 -4.18
C TYR A 194 10.75 21.03 -4.50
N GLU A 195 10.83 21.89 -3.49
CA GLU A 195 10.99 23.33 -3.70
C GLU A 195 12.27 23.65 -4.46
N GLN A 196 13.40 23.09 -4.07
CA GLN A 196 14.68 23.30 -4.75
C GLN A 196 14.62 22.87 -6.21
N LEU A 197 14.07 21.67 -6.49
CA LEU A 197 13.92 21.16 -7.86
C LEU A 197 13.05 22.10 -8.70
N VAL A 198 11.89 22.54 -8.18
CA VAL A 198 10.96 23.40 -8.93
C VAL A 198 11.58 24.78 -9.19
N ARG A 199 12.31 25.35 -8.21
CA ARG A 199 12.95 26.66 -8.35
C ARG A 199 14.17 26.64 -9.27
N SER A 200 15.01 25.62 -9.16
CA SER A 200 16.23 25.51 -9.94
C SER A 200 15.98 24.95 -11.34
N GLY A 201 14.92 24.14 -11.50
CA GLY A 201 14.70 23.33 -12.68
C GLY A 201 15.84 22.35 -12.92
N ALA A 202 16.57 21.92 -11.89
CA ALA A 202 17.76 21.08 -12.00
C ALA A 202 17.94 20.13 -10.81
N VAL A 203 18.42 18.92 -11.08
CA VAL A 203 18.81 17.95 -10.04
C VAL A 203 20.26 18.10 -9.59
N ARG A 204 21.09 18.75 -10.41
CA ARG A 204 22.51 19.00 -10.10
C ARG A 204 22.61 20.01 -8.97
N GLY A 205 23.33 19.65 -7.91
CA GLY A 205 23.52 20.50 -6.74
C GLY A 205 22.37 20.46 -5.73
N LEU A 206 21.38 19.58 -5.91
CA LEU A 206 20.42 19.27 -4.85
C LEU A 206 21.15 18.59 -3.69
N ASP A 207 20.93 19.08 -2.47
CA ASP A 207 21.35 18.38 -1.27
C ASP A 207 20.32 17.29 -0.93
N THR A 208 20.59 16.09 -1.44
CA THR A 208 19.75 14.89 -1.29
C THR A 208 19.83 14.25 0.09
N SER A 209 20.51 14.87 1.06
CA SER A 209 20.59 14.34 2.42
C SER A 209 19.29 14.61 3.20
N CYS A 210 18.69 13.53 3.69
CA CYS A 210 17.58 13.56 4.63
C CYS A 210 17.96 12.75 5.87
N ASP A 211 17.73 13.33 7.06
CA ASP A 211 17.91 12.61 8.30
C ASP A 211 16.96 11.40 8.38
N PRO A 212 17.40 10.27 8.95
CA PRO A 212 16.52 9.16 9.23
C PRO A 212 15.37 9.58 10.14
N VAL A 213 14.16 9.16 9.80
CA VAL A 213 13.02 9.35 10.70
C VAL A 213 13.05 8.20 11.73
N PRO A 214 12.93 8.48 13.04
CA PRO A 214 12.85 7.42 14.04
C PRO A 214 11.59 6.57 13.85
N ARG A 215 11.71 5.24 13.97
CA ARG A 215 10.53 4.37 14.00
C ARG A 215 9.75 4.59 15.30
N PRO A 216 8.42 4.73 15.25
CA PRO A 216 7.61 4.82 16.45
C PRO A 216 7.71 3.52 17.26
N PRO A 217 7.65 3.60 18.60
CA PRO A 217 7.63 2.41 19.44
C PRO A 217 6.34 1.61 19.19
N PHE A 218 6.42 0.29 19.33
CA PHE A 218 5.22 -0.54 19.25
C PHE A 218 4.22 -0.16 20.34
N ARG A 219 2.94 -0.11 19.95
CA ARG A 219 1.85 -0.02 20.92
C ARG A 219 1.87 -1.25 21.83
N THR A 220 1.71 -1.05 23.14
CA THR A 220 1.68 -2.15 24.11
C THR A 220 0.43 -2.17 25.00
N ARG A 221 -0.43 -1.15 24.89
CA ARG A 221 -1.67 -0.99 25.67
C ARG A 221 -2.78 -0.41 24.80
#